data_AF-A0A2D9RHW1-F1
#
_entry.id   AF-A0A2D9RHW1-F1
#
_cell.length_a   1.000
_cell.length_b   1.000
_cell.length_c   1.000
_cell.angle_alpha   90.00
_cell.angle_beta   90.00
_cell.angle_gamma   90.00
#
_symmetry.space_group_name_H-M   'P 1'
#
loop_
_entity.id
_entity.type
_entity.pdbx_description
1 polymer ?
#
loop_
_entity_poly.entity_id
_entity_poly.type
_entity_poly.pdbx_seq_one_letter_code
_entity_poly.pdbx_strand_id
1 'polypeptide(L)'
;QRWIIELAADRTPFICQAQSLNVFLPGDVNKWDLHMLHWTAWEKGLKSLYYCRSKSVQRAAFAGSEEKKQGELTIAEPTDYEECLACQ
;
A
#
# COMPACT_ATOMS: atom_id res chain seq x y z
N GLN A 1 9.35 2.59 -5.39
CA GLN A 1 8.29 3.10 -6.29
C GLN A 1 8.32 4.63 -6.46
N ARG A 2 9.40 5.35 -6.08
CA ARG A 2 9.46 6.81 -6.23
C ARG A 2 9.64 7.25 -7.68
N TRP A 3 10.52 6.58 -8.42
CA TRP A 3 10.78 6.86 -9.83
C TRP A 3 9.53 6.78 -10.72
N ILE A 4 8.62 5.82 -10.50
CA ILE A 4 7.40 5.73 -11.32
C ILE A 4 6.43 6.89 -11.05
N ILE A 5 6.41 7.41 -9.82
CA ILE A 5 5.64 8.59 -9.43
C ILE A 5 6.22 9.84 -10.07
N GLU A 6 7.55 9.99 -10.04
CA GLU A 6 8.25 11.11 -10.69
C GLU A 6 8.00 11.13 -12.19
N LEU A 7 8.23 10.02 -12.88
CA LEU A 7 8.00 9.91 -14.32
C LEU A 7 6.52 10.08 -14.71
N ALA A 8 5.59 9.72 -13.82
CA ALA A 8 4.17 9.97 -14.03
C ALA A 8 3.80 11.43 -13.81
N ALA A 9 4.42 12.09 -12.83
CA ALA A 9 4.22 13.51 -12.58
C ALA A 9 4.74 14.36 -13.74
N ASP A 10 5.93 14.06 -14.27
CA ASP A 10 6.54 14.80 -15.38
C ASP A 10 5.63 14.86 -16.62
N ARG A 11 4.88 13.79 -16.91
CA ARG A 11 3.94 13.76 -18.04
C ARG A 11 2.54 14.30 -17.72
N THR A 12 2.21 14.48 -16.45
CA THR A 12 0.86 14.90 -16.01
C THR A 12 0.40 16.24 -16.62
N PRO A 13 1.25 17.26 -16.81
CA PRO A 13 0.87 18.51 -17.48
C PRO A 13 0.36 18.31 -18.92
N PHE A 14 0.78 17.24 -19.60
CA PHE A 14 0.42 16.96 -20.99
C PHE A 14 -0.80 16.04 -21.14
N ILE A 15 -1.36 15.54 -20.03
CA ILE A 15 -2.53 14.66 -20.01
C ILE A 15 -3.74 15.47 -19.56
N CYS A 16 -4.75 15.61 -20.41
CA CYS A 16 -5.95 16.40 -20.07
C CYS A 16 -6.78 15.77 -18.95
N GLN A 17 -6.97 14.46 -18.97
CA GLN A 17 -7.71 13.70 -17.97
C GLN A 17 -6.76 13.17 -16.90
N ALA A 18 -6.55 11.86 -16.83
CA ALA A 18 -5.67 11.21 -15.87
C ALA A 18 -5.09 9.93 -16.47
N GLN A 19 -4.31 9.21 -15.68
CA GLN A 19 -3.68 7.96 -16.07
C GLN A 19 -3.71 6.97 -14.91
N SER A 20 -3.96 5.70 -15.22
CA SER A 20 -3.95 4.67 -14.20
C SER A 20 -2.52 4.35 -13.77
N LEU A 21 -2.17 4.67 -12.53
CA LEU A 21 -0.87 4.35 -11.94
C LEU A 21 -1.01 3.22 -10.92
N ASN A 22 -0.26 2.13 -11.14
CA ASN A 22 -0.16 1.03 -10.19
C ASN A 22 1.17 1.11 -9.44
N VAL A 23 1.10 1.04 -8.12
CA VAL A 23 2.25 1.08 -7.21
C VAL A 23 2.39 -0.29 -6.56
N PHE A 24 3.56 -0.91 -6.68
CA PHE A 24 3.84 -2.21 -6.07
C PHE A 24 4.78 -2.09 -4.88
N LEU A 25 4.33 -2.44 -3.69
CA LEU A 25 5.09 -2.35 -2.45
C LEU A 25 5.23 -3.73 -1.78
N PRO A 26 6.26 -3.94 -0.95
CA PRO A 26 6.30 -5.07 -0.02
C PRO A 26 5.12 -5.02 0.96
N GLY A 27 4.69 -6.18 1.46
CA GLY A 27 3.61 -6.27 2.45
C GLY A 27 3.99 -5.74 3.84
N ASP A 28 5.28 -5.63 4.12
CA ASP A 28 5.88 -5.15 5.37
C ASP A 28 6.41 -3.70 5.27
N VAL A 29 5.92 -2.92 4.29
CA VAL A 29 6.33 -1.51 4.11
C VAL A 29 5.93 -0.67 5.33
N ASN A 30 6.83 0.21 5.77
CA ASN A 30 6.54 1.13 6.87
C ASN A 30 5.45 2.15 6.47
N LYS A 31 4.55 2.50 7.39
CA LYS A 31 3.47 3.48 7.14
C LYS A 31 3.98 4.86 6.81
N TRP A 32 5.06 5.31 7.44
CA TRP A 32 5.66 6.58 7.09
C TRP A 32 6.16 6.57 5.65
N ASP A 33 6.76 5.49 5.19
CA ASP A 33 7.19 5.36 3.79
C ASP A 33 6.01 5.31 2.82
N LEU A 34 4.94 4.58 3.17
CA LEU A 34 3.71 4.53 2.40
C LEU A 34 3.05 5.92 2.30
N HIS A 35 2.95 6.62 3.43
CA HIS A 35 2.37 7.96 3.50
C HIS A 35 3.21 8.96 2.72
N MET A 36 4.54 8.97 2.89
CA MET A 36 5.44 9.82 2.13
C MET A 36 5.34 9.56 0.63
N LEU A 37 5.13 8.30 0.21
CA LEU A 37 4.92 7.98 -1.19
C LEU A 37 3.65 8.64 -1.75
N HIS A 38 2.53 8.58 -1.03
CA HIS A 38 1.28 9.23 -1.41
C HIS A 38 1.38 10.75 -1.35
N TRP A 39 2.05 11.28 -0.33
CA TRP A 39 2.30 12.70 -0.17
C TRP A 39 3.09 13.27 -1.35
N THR A 40 4.19 12.63 -1.73
CA THR A 40 5.00 13.03 -2.89
C THR A 40 4.20 12.96 -4.19
N ALA A 41 3.32 11.97 -4.35
CA ALA A 41 2.44 11.88 -5.52
C ALA A 41 1.50 13.09 -5.62
N TRP A 42 0.86 13.46 -4.51
CA TRP A 42 0.00 14.63 -4.41
C TRP A 42 0.77 15.94 -4.64
N GLU A 43 1.92 16.11 -3.97
CA GLU A 43 2.76 17.30 -4.07
C GLU A 43 3.25 17.54 -5.49
N LYS A 44 3.60 16.47 -6.22
CA LYS A 44 4.00 16.54 -7.63
C LYS A 44 2.84 16.69 -8.62
N GLY A 45 1.61 16.80 -8.14
CA GLY A 45 0.43 17.07 -8.96
C GLY A 45 -0.11 15.85 -9.72
N LEU A 46 0.17 14.62 -9.28
CA LEU A 46 -0.50 13.45 -9.86
C LEU A 46 -2.01 13.52 -9.63
N LYS A 47 -2.77 13.27 -10.69
CA LYS A 47 -4.23 13.38 -10.67
C LYS A 47 -4.92 12.16 -10.07
N SER A 48 -4.32 10.99 -10.17
CA SER A 48 -4.85 9.76 -9.59
C SER A 48 -3.77 8.70 -9.34
N LEU A 49 -4.04 7.84 -8.37
CA LEU A 49 -3.39 6.55 -8.17
C LEU A 49 -4.48 5.50 -8.31
N TYR A 50 -4.21 4.40 -9.01
CA TYR A 50 -5.22 3.39 -9.28
C TYR A 50 -5.17 2.26 -8.27
N TYR A 51 -4.02 1.56 -8.19
CA TYR A 51 -3.85 0.50 -7.21
C TYR A 51 -2.55 0.63 -6.43
N CYS A 52 -2.65 0.46 -5.12
CA CYS A 52 -1.54 0.04 -4.27
C CYS A 52 -1.59 -1.48 -4.15
N ARG A 53 -0.57 -2.17 -4.65
CA ARG A 53 -0.46 -3.63 -4.64
C ARG A 53 0.66 -4.03 -3.69
N SER A 54 0.30 -4.63 -2.57
CA SER A 54 1.25 -5.33 -1.74
C SER A 54 1.48 -6.75 -2.27
N LYS A 55 2.71 -7.26 -2.18
CA LYS A 55 2.90 -8.71 -2.18
C LYS A 55 2.32 -9.22 -0.87
N SER A 56 1.46 -10.23 -0.92
CA SER A 56 1.03 -10.89 0.31
C SER A 56 2.28 -11.41 1.03
N VAL A 57 2.32 -11.22 2.34
CA VAL A 57 3.26 -11.96 3.17
C VAL A 57 2.76 -13.40 3.17
N GLN A 58 2.98 -14.13 2.07
CA GLN A 58 2.94 -15.57 2.12
C GLN A 58 4.08 -15.98 3.05
N ARG A 59 3.78 -16.02 4.36
CA ARG A 59 4.38 -17.05 5.20
C ARG A 59 3.98 -18.32 4.48
N ALA A 60 4.93 -18.93 3.77
CA ALA A 60 4.79 -20.29 3.31
C ALA A 60 4.50 -21.12 4.57
N ALA A 61 3.22 -21.30 4.89
CA ALA A 61 2.81 -22.32 5.83
C ALA A 61 3.24 -23.60 5.16
N PHE A 62 4.31 -24.19 5.68
CA PHE A 62 4.79 -25.50 5.31
C PHE A 62 3.58 -26.41 5.12
N ALA A 63 3.36 -26.86 3.88
CA ALA A 63 2.44 -27.95 3.61
C ALA A 63 3.08 -29.22 4.21
N GLY A 64 2.91 -29.44 5.52
CA GLY A 64 3.49 -30.62 6.16
C GLY A 64 3.68 -30.64 7.68
N SER A 65 3.01 -29.82 8.50
CA SER A 65 2.98 -30.11 9.94
C SER A 65 1.64 -29.72 10.56
N GLU A 66 0.91 -30.75 10.98
CA GLU A 66 -0.25 -30.67 11.84
C GLU A 66 0.14 -29.96 13.15
N GLU A 67 -0.63 -28.95 13.55
CA GLU A 67 -1.30 -28.87 14.85
C GLU A 67 -2.06 -27.54 15.00
N LYS A 68 -3.35 -27.65 15.27
CA LYS A 68 -4.27 -26.53 15.56
C LYS A 68 -4.02 -25.98 16.96
N LYS A 69 -4.19 -24.67 17.13
CA LYS A 69 -5.05 -24.11 18.20
C LYS A 69 -5.50 -22.69 17.81
N GLN A 70 -6.78 -22.59 17.51
CA GLN A 70 -7.52 -21.36 17.29
C GLN A 70 -8.23 -20.99 18.58
N GLY A 71 -8.15 -19.71 18.96
CA GLY A 71 -9.15 -19.05 19.80
C GLY A 71 -8.61 -18.46 21.09
N GLU A 72 -8.43 -17.14 21.09
CA GLU A 72 -8.80 -16.29 22.22
C GLU A 72 -9.30 -14.95 21.67
N LEU A 73 -10.44 -14.50 22.20
CA LEU A 73 -11.16 -13.28 21.82
C LEU A 73 -11.15 -12.35 23.04
N THR A 74 -11.20 -11.03 22.81
CA THR A 74 -11.12 -9.86 23.72
C THR A 74 -9.76 -9.15 23.58
N ILE A 75 -9.67 -7.86 23.29
CA ILE A 75 -10.33 -6.66 23.87
C ILE A 75 -10.59 -5.66 22.73
N ALA A 76 -11.58 -4.76 22.85
CA ALA A 76 -11.75 -3.67 21.88
C ALA A 76 -10.46 -2.84 21.78
N GLU A 77 -9.75 -2.98 20.66
CA GLU A 77 -8.46 -2.35 20.46
C GLU A 77 -8.60 -0.82 20.37
N PRO A 78 -7.65 -0.04 20.92
CA PRO A 78 -7.54 1.39 20.62
C PRO A 78 -7.49 1.51 19.09
N THR A 79 -8.14 2.52 18.50
CA THR A 79 -8.17 2.70 17.05
C THR A 79 -6.76 2.60 16.48
N ASP A 80 -6.47 1.50 15.79
CA ASP A 80 -5.14 1.18 15.32
C ASP A 80 -4.87 2.01 14.06
N TYR A 81 -4.35 3.23 14.25
CA TYR A 81 -3.82 4.06 13.16
C TYR A 81 -2.60 3.40 12.48
N GLU A 82 -2.09 2.35 13.11
CA GLU A 82 -1.75 1.04 12.54
C GLU A 82 -2.12 0.77 11.07
N GLU A 83 -3.39 0.92 10.72
CA GLU A 83 -3.91 0.48 9.44
C GLU A 83 -4.24 1.68 8.56
N CYS A 84 -3.62 1.75 7.37
CA CYS A 84 -4.00 2.77 6.39
C CYS A 84 -5.39 2.42 5.85
N LEU A 85 -6.43 3.05 6.40
CA LEU A 85 -7.84 2.86 6.01
C LEU A 85 -8.12 3.07 4.52
N ALA A 86 -7.23 3.76 3.79
CA ALA A 86 -7.33 3.96 2.35
C ALA A 86 -6.82 2.76 1.51
N CYS A 87 -6.08 1.83 2.12
CA CYS A 87 -5.45 0.68 1.46
C CYS A 87 -6.10 -0.66 1.86
N GLN A 88 -7.25 -0.63 2.53
CA GLN A 88 -8.04 -1.81 2.89
C GLN A 88 -8.72 -2.45 1.67
#